data_AF-A0A433ENX4-F1
#
_entry.id   AF-A0A433ENX4-F1
#
_cell.length_a   1.000
_cell.length_b   1.000
_cell.length_c   1.000
_cell.angle_alpha   90.00
_cell.angle_beta   90.00
_cell.angle_gamma   90.00
#
_symmetry.space_group_name_H-M   'P 1'
#
loop_
_entity.id
_entity.type
_entity.pdbx_description
1 polymer ?
#
loop_
_entity_poly.entity_id
_entity_poly.type
_entity_poly.pdbx_seq_one_letter_code
_entity_poly.pdbx_strand_id
1 'polypeptide(L)'
;MKKILSLLGTITLIVTIKTSLVSCNTSQYTYSEKELAELKEEKNINIKTSNGEDGVLEWMAPQEKPFNKVDNKWYYVVYRANKNINWQIKKVKNTEQGKNEILFKDKVGILYPAKILSVENYDSKYMKKYFKSVYRWNLDIKEPDLIVNNNGNVKVKDE
;
A
#
# COMPACT_ATOMS: atom_id res chain seq x y z
N MET A 1 -32.49 -36.03 -24.40
CA MET A 1 -31.03 -36.06 -24.66
C MET A 1 -30.67 -34.96 -25.65
N LYS A 2 -29.79 -34.06 -25.18
CA LYS A 2 -28.88 -33.09 -25.84
C LYS A 2 -29.06 -32.84 -27.35
N LYS A 3 -29.36 -31.57 -27.71
CA LYS A 3 -28.62 -30.75 -28.69
C LYS A 3 -28.93 -29.25 -28.44
N ILE A 4 -28.07 -28.53 -27.73
CA ILE A 4 -27.96 -27.07 -27.92
C ILE A 4 -26.56 -26.82 -28.45
N LEU A 5 -26.57 -26.29 -29.66
CA LEU A 5 -25.45 -25.96 -30.50
C LEU A 5 -24.96 -24.55 -30.12
N SER A 6 -23.64 -24.41 -30.04
CA SER A 6 -22.90 -23.23 -30.53
C SER A 6 -23.18 -21.86 -29.90
N LEU A 7 -22.20 -21.32 -29.16
CA LEU A 7 -21.34 -20.26 -29.72
C LEU A 7 -20.03 -20.16 -28.93
N LEU A 8 -18.93 -20.50 -29.58
CA LEU A 8 -17.59 -20.08 -29.20
C LEU A 8 -17.50 -18.57 -29.43
N GLY A 9 -17.65 -17.78 -28.37
CA GLY A 9 -17.28 -16.37 -28.39
C GLY A 9 -15.77 -16.25 -28.18
N THR A 10 -15.00 -16.30 -29.26
CA THR A 10 -13.59 -15.88 -29.23
C THR A 10 -13.56 -14.38 -28.97
N ILE A 11 -13.17 -13.95 -27.76
CA ILE A 11 -12.86 -12.55 -27.51
C ILE A 11 -11.46 -12.30 -28.07
N THR A 12 -11.39 -12.01 -29.37
CA THR A 12 -10.22 -11.31 -29.94
C THR A 12 -10.33 -9.85 -29.57
N LEU A 13 -9.78 -9.48 -28.41
CA LEU A 13 -9.59 -8.08 -28.04
C LEU A 13 -8.35 -7.54 -28.78
N ILE A 14 -8.55 -7.08 -30.02
CA ILE A 14 -7.52 -6.28 -30.70
C ILE A 14 -7.61 -4.87 -30.12
N VAL A 15 -6.86 -4.61 -29.06
CA VAL A 15 -6.61 -3.25 -28.60
C VAL A 15 -5.49 -2.69 -29.45
N THR A 16 -5.83 -1.78 -30.37
CA THR A 16 -4.85 -0.94 -31.05
C THR A 16 -4.15 -0.07 -30.02
N ILE A 17 -2.92 -0.41 -29.67
CA ILE A 17 -2.09 0.41 -28.78
C ILE A 17 -1.50 1.55 -29.61
N LYS A 18 -2.04 2.76 -29.50
CA LYS A 18 -1.26 3.95 -29.85
C LYS A 18 -0.18 4.09 -28.78
N THR A 19 1.04 3.71 -29.13
CA THR A 19 2.22 3.99 -28.31
C THR A 19 2.41 5.51 -28.28
N SER A 20 1.98 6.16 -27.20
CA SER A 20 2.49 7.50 -26.91
C SER A 20 3.99 7.35 -26.66
N LEU A 21 4.80 8.04 -27.44
CA LEU A 21 6.25 8.17 -27.23
C LEU A 21 6.48 8.82 -25.86
N VAL A 22 6.63 8.00 -24.82
CA VAL A 22 7.10 8.47 -23.51
C VAL A 22 8.60 8.66 -23.64
N SER A 23 9.04 9.91 -23.58
CA SER A 23 10.45 10.26 -23.57
C SER A 23 11.12 9.69 -22.31
N CYS A 24 12.28 9.05 -22.51
CA CYS A 24 13.09 8.52 -21.42
C CYS A 24 13.60 9.65 -20.53
N ASN A 25 13.00 9.83 -19.36
CA ASN A 25 13.59 10.52 -18.22
C ASN A 25 13.21 9.81 -16.90
N THR A 26 14.13 8.92 -16.49
CA THR A 26 14.50 8.49 -15.13
C THR A 26 13.46 8.53 -14.00
N SER A 27 12.79 7.39 -13.75
CA SER A 27 12.74 6.73 -12.42
C SER A 27 12.16 5.31 -12.56
N GLN A 28 12.79 4.37 -11.88
CA GLN A 28 12.47 2.94 -11.93
C GLN A 28 11.17 2.70 -11.15
N TYR A 29 10.24 1.93 -11.75
CA TYR A 29 8.97 1.44 -11.16
C TYR A 29 7.79 2.42 -11.12
N THR A 30 7.32 2.84 -12.30
CA THR A 30 5.95 3.33 -12.46
C THR A 30 5.11 2.22 -13.07
N TYR A 31 4.17 1.65 -12.30
CA TYR A 31 3.14 0.76 -12.83
C TYR A 31 2.28 1.52 -13.83
N SER A 32 1.92 0.88 -14.95
CA SER A 32 0.84 1.38 -15.81
C SER A 32 -0.48 1.45 -15.03
N GLU A 33 -1.44 2.23 -15.52
CA GLU A 33 -2.76 2.35 -14.86
C GLU A 33 -3.44 0.99 -14.70
N LYS A 34 -3.30 0.11 -15.70
CA LYS A 34 -3.86 -1.25 -15.67
C LYS A 34 -3.19 -2.11 -14.60
N GLU A 35 -1.86 -2.16 -14.57
CA GLU A 35 -1.12 -2.93 -13.56
C GLU A 35 -1.39 -2.43 -12.14
N LEU A 36 -1.50 -1.10 -11.97
CA LEU A 36 -1.83 -0.51 -10.67
C LEU A 36 -3.24 -0.92 -10.21
N ALA A 37 -4.21 -0.95 -11.12
CA ALA A 37 -5.57 -1.39 -10.81
C ALA A 37 -5.59 -2.87 -10.38
N GLU A 38 -4.93 -3.75 -11.15
CA GLU A 38 -4.80 -5.18 -10.83
C GLU A 38 -4.12 -5.39 -9.47
N LEU A 39 -3.02 -4.67 -9.19
CA LEU A 39 -2.32 -4.75 -7.91
C LEU A 39 -3.16 -4.25 -6.73
N LYS A 40 -4.00 -3.24 -6.93
CA LYS A 40 -4.91 -2.76 -5.88
C LYS A 40 -6.00 -3.78 -5.58
N GLU A 41 -6.57 -4.40 -6.60
CA GLU A 41 -7.54 -5.49 -6.40
C GLU A 41 -6.92 -6.65 -5.61
N GLU A 42 -5.68 -7.02 -5.92
CA GLU A 42 -4.95 -8.10 -5.22
C GLU A 42 -4.58 -7.74 -3.78
N LYS A 43 -4.11 -6.51 -3.53
CA LYS A 43 -3.46 -6.13 -2.26
C LYS A 43 -4.37 -5.43 -1.27
N ASN A 44 -5.49 -4.88 -1.71
CA ASN A 44 -6.47 -4.29 -0.81
C ASN A 44 -6.98 -5.34 0.17
N ILE A 45 -7.24 -4.92 1.41
CA ILE A 45 -7.76 -5.82 2.44
C ILE A 45 -9.16 -5.37 2.80
N ASN A 46 -10.15 -6.19 2.45
CA ASN A 46 -11.55 -5.94 2.82
C ASN A 46 -11.76 -6.31 4.28
N ILE A 47 -12.35 -5.39 5.04
CA ILE A 47 -12.57 -5.50 6.47
C ILE A 47 -14.06 -5.35 6.74
N LYS A 48 -14.65 -6.30 7.47
CA LYS A 48 -15.94 -6.08 8.12
C LYS A 48 -15.69 -5.40 9.45
N THR A 49 -16.21 -4.20 9.63
CA THR A 49 -16.09 -3.47 10.89
C THR A 49 -17.00 -4.09 11.96
N SER A 50 -16.73 -3.77 13.23
CA SER A 50 -17.58 -4.18 14.37
C SER A 50 -19.04 -3.73 14.21
N ASN A 51 -19.27 -2.68 13.43
CA ASN A 51 -20.58 -2.09 13.20
C ASN A 51 -21.30 -2.68 11.99
N GLY A 52 -20.70 -3.68 11.32
CA GLY A 52 -21.27 -4.34 10.14
C GLY A 52 -21.05 -3.60 8.82
N GLU A 53 -20.37 -2.45 8.82
CA GLU A 53 -19.98 -1.75 7.59
C GLU A 53 -18.78 -2.43 6.93
N ASP A 54 -18.77 -2.46 5.59
CA ASP A 54 -17.65 -2.92 4.79
C ASP A 54 -16.65 -1.78 4.58
N GLY A 55 -15.46 -1.92 5.14
CA GLY A 55 -14.33 -1.03 4.91
C GLY A 55 -13.19 -1.71 4.15
N VAL A 56 -12.27 -0.89 3.67
CA VAL A 56 -11.14 -1.31 2.83
C VAL A 56 -9.87 -0.63 3.32
N LEU A 57 -8.85 -1.44 3.55
CA LEU A 57 -7.47 -0.97 3.63
C LEU A 57 -6.92 -0.89 2.21
N GLU A 58 -6.91 0.31 1.66
CA GLU A 58 -6.42 0.60 0.33
C GLU A 58 -4.90 0.53 0.31
N TRP A 59 -4.34 -0.40 -0.46
CA TRP A 59 -2.90 -0.47 -0.67
C TRP A 59 -2.44 0.75 -1.46
N MET A 60 -1.39 1.40 -0.94
CA MET A 60 -0.81 2.60 -1.52
C MET A 60 0.50 2.27 -2.22
N ALA A 61 0.52 2.43 -3.54
CA ALA A 61 1.71 2.20 -4.34
C ALA A 61 2.78 3.29 -4.09
N PRO A 62 4.07 2.97 -4.22
CA PRO A 62 5.14 3.96 -4.08
C PRO A 62 4.98 5.19 -4.97
N GLN A 63 4.58 4.99 -6.24
CA GLN A 63 4.37 6.07 -7.21
C GLN A 63 3.22 7.02 -6.85
N GLU A 64 2.26 6.57 -6.03
CA GLU A 64 1.17 7.42 -5.53
C GLU A 64 1.64 8.38 -4.45
N LYS A 65 2.88 8.21 -3.96
CA LYS A 65 3.51 9.07 -2.96
C LYS A 65 2.62 9.19 -1.73
N PRO A 66 2.52 8.14 -0.88
CA PRO A 66 1.73 8.19 0.33
C PRO A 66 2.06 9.45 1.14
N PHE A 67 1.06 10.06 1.80
CA PHE A 67 1.20 11.32 2.55
C PHE A 67 1.50 12.57 1.70
N ASN A 68 1.22 12.55 0.39
CA ASN A 68 1.40 13.72 -0.50
C ASN A 68 0.47 14.90 -0.23
N LYS A 69 -0.65 14.67 0.46
CA LYS A 69 -1.61 15.68 0.89
C LYS A 69 -2.09 15.35 2.29
N VAL A 70 -2.53 16.36 3.04
CA VAL A 70 -3.23 16.14 4.31
C VAL A 70 -4.66 15.74 3.99
N ASP A 71 -5.06 14.52 4.38
CA ASP A 71 -6.39 13.97 4.11
C ASP A 71 -7.12 13.50 5.37
N ASN A 72 -6.52 13.69 6.56
CA ASN A 72 -7.05 13.29 7.86
C ASN A 72 -7.36 11.79 8.00
N LYS A 73 -6.89 10.95 7.07
CA LYS A 73 -7.12 9.50 7.07
C LYS A 73 -6.11 8.77 7.95
N TRP A 74 -6.51 7.59 8.40
CA TRP A 74 -5.60 6.65 9.07
C TRP A 74 -4.78 5.87 8.05
N TYR A 75 -3.49 5.78 8.31
CA TYR A 75 -2.54 5.00 7.54
C TYR A 75 -1.88 3.94 8.41
N TYR A 76 -1.63 2.78 7.81
CA TYR A 76 -0.92 1.68 8.42
C TYR A 76 0.34 1.40 7.62
N VAL A 77 1.48 1.46 8.29
CA VAL A 77 2.80 1.30 7.67
C VAL A 77 3.43 0.02 8.19
N VAL A 78 3.75 -0.90 7.28
CA VAL A 78 4.48 -2.13 7.59
C VAL A 78 5.97 -1.90 7.38
N TYR A 79 6.75 -2.04 8.45
CA TYR A 79 8.17 -1.76 8.46
C TYR A 79 8.95 -2.69 9.40
N ARG A 80 10.28 -2.67 9.32
CA ARG A 80 11.18 -3.28 10.30
C ARG A 80 12.37 -2.37 10.54
N ALA A 81 12.76 -2.20 11.79
CA ALA A 81 13.86 -1.29 12.14
C ALA A 81 15.23 -1.81 11.67
N ASN A 82 15.42 -3.13 11.59
CA ASN A 82 16.57 -3.72 10.89
C ASN A 82 16.25 -5.14 10.38
N LYS A 83 17.19 -5.75 9.64
CA LYS A 83 17.04 -7.10 9.04
C LYS A 83 16.75 -8.22 10.05
N ASN A 84 17.18 -8.05 11.30
CA ASN A 84 17.09 -9.08 12.34
C ASN A 84 15.87 -8.87 13.26
N ILE A 85 15.06 -7.85 12.99
CA ILE A 85 13.83 -7.57 13.74
C ILE A 85 12.65 -7.98 12.86
N ASN A 86 11.64 -8.59 13.49
CA ASN A 86 10.38 -8.93 12.84
C ASN A 86 9.71 -7.68 12.25
N TRP A 87 8.86 -7.89 11.25
CA TRP A 87 8.02 -6.81 10.74
C TRP A 87 7.08 -6.30 11.83
N GLN A 88 6.81 -5.01 11.78
CA GLN A 88 5.97 -4.24 12.68
C GLN A 88 4.99 -3.42 11.85
N ILE A 89 3.86 -3.08 12.45
CA ILE A 89 2.86 -2.22 11.85
C ILE A 89 2.66 -0.99 12.74
N LYS A 90 2.73 0.20 12.16
CA LYS A 90 2.46 1.46 12.84
C LYS A 90 1.26 2.14 12.23
N LYS A 91 0.31 2.55 13.09
CA LYS A 91 -0.85 3.35 12.74
C LYS A 91 -0.52 4.84 12.91
N VAL A 92 -0.84 5.66 11.91
CA VAL A 92 -0.59 7.12 11.90
C VAL A 92 -1.77 7.85 11.28
N LYS A 93 -2.20 8.96 11.87
CA LYS A 93 -3.22 9.85 11.28
C LYS A 93 -2.55 10.94 10.46
N ASN A 94 -2.91 11.07 9.19
CA ASN A 94 -2.32 12.03 8.27
C ASN A 94 -2.96 13.42 8.42
N THR A 95 -2.57 14.14 9.48
CA THR A 95 -3.05 15.50 9.78
C THR A 95 -1.92 16.53 9.62
N GLU A 96 -2.23 17.83 9.64
CA GLU A 96 -1.20 18.88 9.55
C GLU A 96 -0.20 18.84 10.73
N GLN A 97 -0.72 18.63 11.93
CA GLN A 97 0.05 18.42 13.16
C GLN A 97 0.67 17.00 13.20
N GLY A 98 0.05 16.08 12.47
CA GLY A 98 0.39 14.67 12.35
C GLY A 98 1.38 14.34 11.24
N LYS A 99 2.20 15.31 10.81
CA LYS A 99 3.45 15.07 10.04
C LYS A 99 4.47 14.30 10.90
N ASN A 100 4.04 13.24 11.56
CA ASN A 100 4.71 12.57 12.66
C ASN A 100 5.56 11.43 12.11
N GLU A 101 6.82 11.80 11.89
CA GLU A 101 8.02 10.99 12.05
C GLU A 101 7.77 9.52 12.43
N ILE A 102 7.92 8.62 11.46
CA ILE A 102 8.16 7.22 11.78
C ILE A 102 9.62 7.13 12.19
N LEU A 103 9.87 7.22 13.49
CA LEU A 103 11.21 7.08 14.08
C LEU A 103 11.73 5.65 13.87
N PHE A 104 12.83 5.49 13.14
CA PHE A 104 13.56 4.22 13.03
C PHE A 104 14.70 4.21 14.04
N LYS A 105 14.83 3.12 14.80
CA LYS A 105 15.96 2.90 15.69
C LYS A 105 16.98 2.01 14.98
N ASP A 106 18.20 2.50 14.78
CA ASP A 106 19.29 1.65 14.30
C ASP A 106 19.90 0.82 15.45
N LYS A 107 20.79 -0.11 15.10
CA LYS A 107 21.47 -1.02 16.06
C LYS A 107 22.40 -0.29 17.05
N VAL A 108 22.71 0.99 16.84
CA VAL A 108 23.64 1.77 17.66
C VAL A 108 22.88 2.64 18.67
N GLY A 109 21.54 2.58 18.69
CA GLY A 109 20.73 3.38 19.59
C GLY A 109 20.62 4.85 19.17
N ILE A 110 21.11 5.19 17.98
CA ILE A 110 21.00 6.55 17.44
C ILE A 110 19.59 6.67 16.87
N LEU A 111 18.78 7.50 17.54
CA LEU A 111 17.54 8.04 17.00
C LEU A 111 17.95 8.96 15.85
N TYR A 112 17.95 8.46 14.61
CA TYR A 112 17.74 9.40 13.52
C TYR A 112 16.28 9.80 13.61
N PRO A 113 15.94 11.09 13.80
CA PRO A 113 14.62 11.57 13.44
C PRO A 113 14.54 11.36 11.92
N ALA A 114 14.13 10.17 11.53
CA ALA A 114 13.77 9.90 10.16
C ALA A 114 12.53 10.74 9.94
N LYS A 115 12.80 11.93 9.40
CA LYS A 115 11.87 12.97 9.05
C LYS A 115 10.86 12.39 8.07
N ILE A 116 9.86 11.74 8.66
CA ILE A 116 8.62 11.28 8.04
C ILE A 116 8.89 10.29 6.91
N LEU A 117 7.90 9.50 6.52
CA LEU A 117 7.82 9.08 5.14
C LEU A 117 7.62 10.34 4.29
N SER A 118 8.65 11.17 4.12
CA SER A 118 8.61 12.19 3.10
C SER A 118 8.50 11.44 1.78
N VAL A 119 7.56 11.88 0.96
CA VAL A 119 7.33 11.43 -0.43
C VAL A 119 8.62 11.16 -1.20
N GLU A 120 9.69 11.87 -0.86
CA GLU A 120 11.01 11.83 -1.49
C GLU A 120 11.85 10.58 -1.14
N ASN A 121 11.65 9.91 0.00
CA ASN A 121 12.54 8.84 0.48
C ASN A 121 11.97 7.42 0.39
N TYR A 122 10.65 7.26 0.20
CA TYR A 122 9.98 5.95 0.24
C TYR A 122 10.52 4.94 -0.80
N ASP A 123 10.94 5.41 -1.97
CA ASP A 123 11.40 4.55 -3.06
C ASP A 123 12.93 4.31 -3.07
N SER A 124 13.67 4.84 -2.11
CA SER A 124 15.11 4.60 -2.07
C SER A 124 15.44 3.11 -1.85
N LYS A 125 16.50 2.62 -2.50
CA LYS A 125 16.98 1.22 -2.38
C LYS A 125 17.20 0.80 -0.92
N TYR A 126 17.57 1.74 -0.05
CA TYR A 126 17.74 1.50 1.38
C TYR A 126 16.40 1.31 2.10
N MET A 127 15.38 2.10 1.77
CA MET A 127 14.07 2.04 2.42
C MET A 127 13.30 0.77 2.03
N LYS A 128 13.45 0.26 0.80
CA LYS A 128 12.85 -1.03 0.36
C LYS A 128 13.22 -2.24 1.23
N LYS A 129 14.33 -2.16 1.96
CA LYS A 129 14.76 -3.21 2.88
C LYS A 129 14.04 -3.16 4.23
N TYR A 130 13.52 -1.99 4.61
CA TYR A 130 12.95 -1.72 5.92
C TYR A 130 11.46 -1.38 5.86
N PHE A 131 10.91 -1.08 4.68
CA PHE A 131 9.49 -0.88 4.44
C PHE A 131 8.95 -1.95 3.52
N LYS A 132 7.73 -2.40 3.81
CA LYS A 132 7.06 -3.43 3.01
C LYS A 132 5.80 -2.91 2.32
N SER A 133 4.93 -2.20 3.03
CA SER A 133 3.68 -1.69 2.46
C SER A 133 3.09 -0.56 3.30
N VAL A 134 2.23 0.22 2.66
CA VAL A 134 1.41 1.25 3.28
C VAL A 134 -0.04 0.99 2.88
N TYR A 135 -0.94 1.07 3.85
CA TYR A 135 -2.38 0.98 3.64
C TYR A 135 -3.06 2.24 4.16
N ARG A 136 -4.11 2.68 3.49
CA ARG A 136 -4.97 3.77 3.92
C ARG A 136 -6.36 3.24 4.24
N TRP A 137 -6.89 3.61 5.40
CA TRP A 137 -8.26 3.30 5.75
C TRP A 137 -9.22 4.19 4.96
N ASN A 138 -10.22 3.58 4.31
CA ASN A 138 -11.11 4.31 3.42
C ASN A 138 -12.25 5.04 4.15
N LEU A 139 -12.73 4.52 5.29
CA LEU A 139 -13.86 5.07 6.05
C LEU A 139 -13.42 6.09 7.12
N ASP A 140 -14.36 6.94 7.54
CA ASP A 140 -14.20 7.92 8.63
C ASP A 140 -14.77 7.41 9.97
N ILE A 141 -15.04 6.11 10.07
CA ILE A 141 -15.46 5.42 11.29
C ILE A 141 -14.29 4.78 12.03
N LYS A 142 -14.58 4.07 13.12
CA LYS A 142 -13.58 3.32 13.91
C LYS A 142 -12.76 2.41 13.00
N GLU A 143 -11.46 2.64 13.01
CA GLU A 143 -10.50 1.89 12.23
C GLU A 143 -10.17 0.53 12.87
N PRO A 144 -9.78 -0.47 12.07
CA PRO A 144 -9.48 -1.80 12.61
C PRO A 144 -8.16 -1.83 13.37
N ASP A 145 -8.06 -2.71 14.36
CA ASP A 145 -6.78 -3.08 14.94
C ASP A 145 -6.12 -4.14 14.05
N LEU A 146 -4.88 -3.86 13.65
CA LEU A 146 -4.14 -4.69 12.72
C LEU A 146 -2.91 -5.30 13.38
N ILE A 147 -2.63 -6.55 13.03
CA ILE A 147 -1.41 -7.26 13.36
C ILE A 147 -0.62 -7.59 12.09
N VAL A 148 0.68 -7.81 12.25
CA VAL A 148 1.56 -8.22 11.17
C VAL A 148 2.33 -9.47 11.58
N ASN A 149 2.44 -10.43 10.67
CA ASN A 149 3.21 -11.65 10.93
C ASN A 149 4.71 -11.45 10.63
N ASN A 150 5.52 -12.47 10.91
CA ASN A 150 6.97 -12.45 10.66
C ASN A 150 7.36 -12.30 9.18
N ASN A 151 6.42 -12.53 8.26
CA ASN A 151 6.63 -12.31 6.83
C ASN A 151 6.27 -10.87 6.43
N GLY A 152 5.61 -10.10 7.30
CA GLY A 152 5.15 -8.75 7.00
C GLY A 152 3.76 -8.70 6.34
N ASN A 153 2.98 -9.78 6.45
CA ASN A 153 1.61 -9.82 5.94
C ASN A 153 0.67 -9.33 7.04
N VAL A 154 -0.27 -8.47 6.65
CA VAL A 154 -1.22 -7.80 7.56
C VAL A 154 -2.47 -8.66 7.72
N LYS A 155 -3.01 -8.69 8.94
CA LYS A 155 -4.31 -9.27 9.28
C LYS A 155 -5.03 -8.37 10.28
N VAL A 156 -6.35 -8.45 10.30
CA VAL A 156 -7.14 -7.90 11.42
C VAL A 156 -6.81 -8.70 12.66
N LYS A 157 -6.65 -8.02 13.79
CA LYS A 157 -6.53 -8.67 15.08
C LYS A 157 -7.90 -9.27 15.43
N ASP A 158 -7.97 -10.60 15.52
CA ASP A 158 -9.15 -11.26 16.06
C ASP A 158 -9.35 -10.78 17.51
N GLU A 159 -10.61 -10.51 17.89
CA GLU A 159 -10.98 -10.06 19.24
C GLU A 159 -10.71 -11.13 20.31
#